data_AF-A0A970V224-F1
#
_entry.id   AF-A0A970V224-F1
#
_cell.length_a   1.000
_cell.length_b   1.000
_cell.length_c   1.000
_cell.angle_alpha   90.00
_cell.angle_beta   90.00
_cell.angle_gamma   90.00
#
_symmetry.space_group_name_H-M   'P 1'
#
loop_
_entity.id
_entity.type
_entity.pdbx_description
1 polymer ?
#
loop_
_entity_poly.entity_id
_entity_poly.type
_entity_poly.pdbx_seq_one_letter_code
_entity_poly.pdbx_strand_id
1 'polypeptide(L)'
;APELVERFSVGLPEAGSAAGPEGAAGLAMLAGMGVGDFVFLALFLTAAARFGFPLRRGGVAIIVLMCLAIVSYLMLPLLGVELPGIPLLPFIAGGFLLAYWRRFRLSPAERQGLVWGALLLVIILLGIMLLTHGAPSPEPSANALEGVAPE
;
A
#
# COMPACT_ATOMS: atom_id res chain seq x y z
N ALA A 1 -26.73 -30.49 26.56
CA ALA A 1 -27.08 -29.21 27.21
C ALA A 1 -26.48 -28.07 26.38
N PRO A 2 -27.29 -27.32 25.63
CA PRO A 2 -26.81 -26.23 24.75
C PRO A 2 -26.28 -25.02 25.54
N GLU A 3 -26.76 -24.83 26.77
CA GLU A 3 -26.44 -23.68 27.63
C GLU A 3 -24.99 -23.65 28.13
N LEU A 4 -24.29 -24.80 28.14
CA LEU A 4 -22.88 -24.88 28.51
C LEU A 4 -21.95 -24.47 27.37
N VAL A 5 -22.41 -24.54 26.11
CA VAL A 5 -21.61 -24.14 24.94
C VAL A 5 -21.62 -22.61 24.77
N GLU A 6 -22.71 -21.94 25.15
CA GLU A 6 -22.81 -20.47 25.15
C GLU A 6 -21.85 -19.79 26.13
N ARG A 7 -21.54 -20.41 27.27
CA ARG A 7 -20.61 -19.85 28.26
C ARG A 7 -19.12 -20.06 27.93
N PHE A 8 -18.81 -20.95 26.98
CA PHE A 8 -17.45 -21.18 26.50
C PHE A 8 -17.16 -20.53 25.14
N SER A 9 -18.14 -19.88 24.51
CA SER A 9 -17.93 -18.86 23.48
C SER A 9 -17.41 -17.57 24.12
N VAL A 10 -16.26 -17.68 24.79
CA VAL A 10 -15.45 -16.55 25.20
C VAL A 10 -15.12 -15.80 23.92
N GLY A 11 -15.69 -14.60 23.78
CA GLY A 11 -15.53 -13.76 22.61
C GLY A 11 -14.06 -13.68 22.25
N LEU A 12 -13.74 -14.13 21.03
CA LEU A 12 -12.52 -13.71 20.39
C LEU A 12 -12.59 -12.18 20.37
N PRO A 13 -11.73 -11.46 21.10
CA PRO A 13 -11.76 -10.02 21.07
C PRO A 13 -11.57 -9.62 19.60
N GLU A 14 -12.52 -8.84 19.07
CA GLU A 14 -12.31 -8.17 17.80
C GLU A 14 -10.93 -7.50 17.85
N ALA A 15 -10.11 -7.74 16.84
CA ALA A 15 -8.78 -7.17 16.76
C ALA A 15 -8.90 -5.64 16.93
N GLY A 16 -8.36 -5.10 18.03
CA GLY A 16 -8.54 -3.69 18.43
C GLY A 16 -9.20 -3.46 19.79
N SER A 17 -9.67 -4.51 20.48
CA SER A 17 -10.38 -4.41 21.77
C SER A 17 -9.65 -3.63 22.88
N ALA A 18 -8.32 -3.54 22.86
CA ALA A 18 -7.55 -2.77 23.86
C ALA A 18 -7.44 -1.26 23.54
N ALA A 19 -7.79 -0.82 22.34
CA ALA A 19 -7.53 0.55 21.85
C ALA A 19 -8.80 1.30 21.40
N GLY A 20 -9.99 0.70 21.55
CA GLY A 20 -11.27 1.30 21.16
C GLY A 20 -11.47 1.39 19.63
N PRO A 21 -12.62 1.93 19.18
CA PRO A 21 -12.92 2.08 17.75
C PRO A 21 -11.90 2.95 16.99
N GLU A 22 -11.26 3.90 17.66
CA GLU A 22 -10.17 4.72 17.12
C GLU A 22 -8.89 3.90 16.91
N GLY A 23 -8.58 2.98 17.83
CA GLY A 23 -7.46 2.04 17.69
C GLY A 23 -7.71 0.96 16.64
N ALA A 24 -8.96 0.53 16.47
CA ALA A 24 -9.36 -0.37 15.38
C ALA A 24 -9.21 0.32 14.01
N ALA A 25 -9.53 1.61 13.89
CA ALA A 25 -9.25 2.41 12.69
C ALA A 25 -7.74 2.53 12.41
N GLY A 26 -6.91 2.68 13.45
CA GLY A 26 -5.45 2.63 13.32
C GLY A 26 -4.92 1.26 12.87
N LEU A 27 -5.54 0.16 13.30
CA LEU A 27 -5.24 -1.19 12.83
C LEU A 27 -5.73 -1.45 11.40
N ALA A 28 -6.83 -0.82 10.98
CA ALA A 28 -7.31 -0.87 9.60
C ALA A 28 -6.34 -0.14 8.64
N MET A 29 -5.69 0.95 9.08
CA MET A 29 -4.56 1.54 8.35
C MET A 29 -3.38 0.56 8.22
N LEU A 30 -3.10 -0.23 9.25
CA LEU A 30 -2.08 -1.28 9.20
C LEU A 30 -2.48 -2.43 8.27
N ALA A 31 -3.77 -2.77 8.20
CA ALA A 31 -4.31 -3.76 7.26
C ALA A 31 -4.28 -3.26 5.80
N GLY A 32 -4.28 -1.92 5.59
CA GLY A 32 -4.02 -1.30 4.29
C GLY A 32 -2.55 -1.33 3.87
N MET A 33 -1.62 -1.61 4.79
CA MET A 33 -0.22 -1.87 4.46
C MET A 33 -0.11 -3.28 3.88
N GLY A 34 0.24 -3.37 2.60
CA GLY A 34 0.29 -4.65 1.92
C GLY A 34 1.39 -5.53 2.51
N VAL A 35 1.14 -6.82 2.68
CA VAL A 35 2.18 -7.82 3.00
C VAL A 35 3.38 -7.69 2.04
N GLY A 36 3.11 -7.31 0.79
CA GLY A 36 4.13 -7.01 -0.22
C GLY A 36 5.15 -5.94 0.21
N ASP A 37 4.74 -4.88 0.92
CA ASP A 37 5.66 -3.82 1.36
C ASP A 37 6.76 -4.36 2.27
N PHE A 38 6.40 -5.27 3.19
CA PHE A 38 7.34 -5.93 4.09
C PHE A 38 8.26 -6.90 3.34
N VAL A 39 7.73 -7.64 2.36
CA VAL A 39 8.54 -8.52 1.50
C VAL A 39 9.58 -7.69 0.75
N PHE A 40 9.20 -6.58 0.14
CA PHE A 40 10.14 -5.70 -0.57
C PHE A 40 11.12 -5.01 0.37
N LEU A 41 10.68 -4.57 1.55
CA LEU A 41 11.57 -4.03 2.58
C LEU A 41 12.66 -5.04 2.95
N ALA A 42 12.28 -6.30 3.21
CA ALA A 42 13.22 -7.37 3.51
C ALA A 42 14.17 -7.65 2.33
N LEU A 43 13.66 -7.66 1.09
CA LEU A 43 14.48 -7.82 -0.11
C LEU A 43 15.50 -6.69 -0.26
N PHE A 44 15.09 -5.43 -0.08
CA PHE A 44 16.01 -4.28 -0.16
C PHE A 44 17.09 -4.33 0.91
N LEU A 45 16.72 -4.60 2.17
CA LEU A 45 17.71 -4.71 3.26
C LEU A 45 18.64 -5.90 3.05
N THR A 46 18.13 -7.03 2.58
CA THR A 46 18.94 -8.21 2.24
C THR A 46 19.90 -7.89 1.10
N ALA A 47 19.45 -7.19 0.06
CA ALA A 47 20.31 -6.74 -1.03
C ALA A 47 21.42 -5.79 -0.49
N ALA A 48 21.08 -4.83 0.37
CA ALA A 48 22.08 -3.99 1.01
C ALA A 48 23.11 -4.80 1.80
N ALA A 49 22.68 -5.79 2.59
CA ALA A 49 23.59 -6.68 3.31
C ALA A 49 24.48 -7.47 2.33
N ARG A 50 23.90 -8.05 1.27
CA ARG A 50 24.58 -8.87 0.27
C ARG A 50 25.65 -8.12 -0.52
N PHE A 51 25.40 -6.83 -0.82
CA PHE A 51 26.30 -5.96 -1.58
C PHE A 51 27.19 -5.07 -0.70
N GLY A 52 27.22 -5.29 0.62
CA GLY A 52 28.10 -4.56 1.54
C GLY A 52 27.74 -3.07 1.69
N PHE A 53 26.46 -2.74 1.54
CA PHE A 53 25.96 -1.39 1.81
C PHE A 53 25.72 -1.21 3.32
N PRO A 54 25.98 0.00 3.86
CA PRO A 54 25.81 0.25 5.29
C PRO A 54 24.32 0.24 5.69
N LEU A 55 23.87 -0.87 6.28
CA LEU A 55 22.47 -1.12 6.66
C LEU A 55 21.87 0.01 7.49
N ARG A 56 22.62 0.58 8.44
CA ARG A 56 22.13 1.70 9.27
C ARG A 56 21.72 2.90 8.43
N ARG A 57 22.47 3.22 7.37
CA ARG A 57 22.15 4.36 6.48
C ARG A 57 20.89 4.09 5.66
N GLY A 58 20.78 2.89 5.08
CA GLY A 58 19.58 2.50 4.32
C GLY A 58 18.34 2.41 5.19
N GLY A 59 18.45 1.76 6.36
CA GLY A 59 17.35 1.62 7.31
C GLY A 59 16.83 2.98 7.79
N VAL A 60 17.71 3.91 8.17
CA VAL A 60 17.30 5.26 8.58
C VAL A 60 16.62 6.00 7.43
N ALA A 61 17.16 5.96 6.22
CA ALA A 61 16.56 6.66 5.08
C ALA A 61 15.17 6.10 4.72
N ILE A 62 15.00 4.78 4.75
CA ILE A 62 13.72 4.11 4.53
C ILE A 62 12.72 4.50 5.62
N ILE A 63 13.09 4.42 6.90
CA ILE A 63 12.23 4.79 8.02
C ILE A 63 11.79 6.26 7.89
N VAL A 64 12.73 7.18 7.61
CA VAL A 64 12.41 8.62 7.45
C VAL A 64 11.40 8.83 6.34
N LEU A 65 11.56 8.18 5.19
CA LEU A 65 10.63 8.31 4.07
C LEU A 65 9.28 7.63 4.32
N MET A 66 9.24 6.51 5.04
CA MET A 66 8.00 5.89 5.49
C MET A 66 7.25 6.80 6.48
N CYS A 67 7.96 7.40 7.45
CA CYS A 67 7.37 8.38 8.36
C CYS A 67 6.83 9.59 7.59
N LEU A 68 7.58 10.08 6.60
CA LEU A 68 7.12 11.17 5.74
C LEU A 68 5.86 10.79 4.97
N ALA A 69 5.78 9.56 4.45
CA ALA A 69 4.58 9.04 3.77
C ALA A 69 3.35 9.07 4.67
N ILE A 70 3.49 8.52 5.90
CA ILE A 70 2.40 8.48 6.89
C ILE A 70 1.97 9.89 7.27
N VAL A 71 2.91 10.77 7.61
CA VAL A 71 2.61 12.18 7.95
C VAL A 71 1.90 12.86 6.78
N SER A 72 2.38 12.68 5.55
CA SER A 72 1.79 13.32 4.37
C SER A 72 0.35 12.85 4.16
N TYR A 73 0.08 11.56 4.33
CA TYR A 73 -1.28 11.01 4.22
C TYR A 73 -2.22 11.51 5.30
N LEU A 74 -1.76 11.64 6.54
CA LEU A 74 -2.57 12.22 7.62
C LEU A 74 -2.82 13.72 7.40
N MET A 75 -1.94 14.42 6.69
CA MET A 75 -2.08 15.85 6.39
C MET A 75 -2.93 16.14 5.15
N LEU A 76 -2.96 15.25 4.16
CA LEU A 76 -3.70 15.46 2.90
C LEU A 76 -5.20 15.75 3.08
N PRO A 77 -5.94 15.06 3.98
CA PRO A 77 -7.34 15.38 4.27
C PRO A 77 -7.53 16.80 4.81
N LEU A 78 -6.57 17.34 5.58
CA LEU A 78 -6.63 18.73 6.07
C LEU A 78 -6.54 19.76 4.93
N LEU A 79 -6.02 19.36 3.77
CA LEU A 79 -5.97 20.17 2.54
C LEU A 79 -7.14 19.86 1.59
N GLY A 80 -8.10 19.01 1.99
CA GLY A 80 -9.23 18.61 1.16
C GLY A 80 -8.88 17.56 0.09
N VAL A 81 -7.75 16.87 0.24
CA VAL A 81 -7.33 15.80 -0.68
C VAL A 81 -7.55 14.44 0.01
N GLU A 82 -8.49 13.66 -0.52
CA GLU A 82 -8.71 12.28 -0.07
C GLU A 82 -7.98 11.30 -1.00
N LEU A 83 -7.23 10.38 -0.40
CA LEU A 83 -6.52 9.32 -1.11
C LEU A 83 -6.98 7.96 -0.58
N PRO A 84 -7.27 6.99 -1.46
CA PRO A 84 -7.78 5.66 -1.07
C PRO A 84 -6.76 4.79 -0.32
N GLY A 85 -5.52 5.28 -0.15
CA GLY A 85 -4.45 4.62 0.60
C GLY A 85 -3.09 5.20 0.24
N ILE A 86 -2.05 4.75 0.95
CA ILE A 86 -0.66 5.12 0.65
C ILE A 86 0.05 3.91 0.07
N PRO A 87 0.52 3.95 -1.19
CA PRO A 87 1.50 2.98 -1.63
C PRO A 87 2.82 3.26 -0.90
N LEU A 88 3.19 2.43 0.07
CA LEU A 88 4.42 2.59 0.86
C LEU A 88 5.68 2.17 0.09
N LEU A 89 5.55 1.21 -0.82
CA LEU A 89 6.64 0.70 -1.63
C LEU A 89 7.45 1.79 -2.36
N PRO A 90 6.85 2.81 -3.01
CA PRO A 90 7.59 3.97 -3.53
C PRO A 90 8.49 4.68 -2.51
N PHE A 91 8.03 4.82 -1.26
CA PHE A 91 8.81 5.47 -0.20
C PHE A 91 9.93 4.56 0.31
N ILE A 92 9.68 3.25 0.40
CA ILE A 92 10.71 2.25 0.74
C ILE A 92 11.80 2.22 -0.33
N ALA A 93 11.40 2.04 -1.60
CA ALA A 93 12.30 2.03 -2.74
C ALA A 93 13.05 3.37 -2.87
N GLY A 94 12.34 4.49 -2.68
CA GLY A 94 12.92 5.83 -2.66
C GLY A 94 13.95 6.01 -1.56
N GLY A 95 13.69 5.52 -0.34
CA GLY A 95 14.62 5.62 0.78
C GLY A 95 15.87 4.77 0.58
N PHE A 96 15.70 3.56 0.05
CA PHE A 96 16.81 2.72 -0.35
C PHE A 96 17.67 3.40 -1.42
N LEU A 97 17.03 3.90 -2.47
CA LEU A 97 17.68 4.55 -3.59
C LEU A 97 18.38 5.84 -3.16
N LEU A 98 17.76 6.68 -2.34
CA LEU A 98 18.35 7.90 -1.80
C LEU A 98 19.56 7.61 -0.91
N ALA A 99 19.50 6.57 -0.08
CA ALA A 99 20.62 6.16 0.76
C ALA A 99 21.85 5.76 -0.07
N TYR A 100 21.64 5.17 -1.24
CA TYR A 100 22.69 4.54 -2.04
C TYR A 100 22.86 5.11 -3.45
N TRP A 101 22.21 6.23 -3.79
CA TRP A 101 22.19 6.80 -5.16
C TRP A 101 23.59 6.96 -5.75
N ARG A 102 24.56 7.42 -4.93
CA ARG A 102 25.95 7.63 -5.35
C ARG A 102 26.75 6.33 -5.58
N ARG A 103 26.25 5.18 -5.13
CA ARG A 103 26.86 3.87 -5.34
C ARG A 103 26.35 3.16 -6.59
N PHE A 104 25.22 3.58 -7.14
CA PHE A 104 24.74 3.08 -8.43
C PHE A 104 25.53 3.71 -9.56
N ARG A 105 26.59 3.02 -10.00
CA ARG A 105 27.31 3.34 -11.23
C ARG A 105 26.80 2.43 -12.34
N LEU A 106 25.66 2.81 -12.91
CA LEU A 106 25.08 2.07 -14.02
C LEU A 106 25.99 2.18 -15.24
N SER A 107 26.36 1.04 -15.80
CA SER A 107 26.94 0.95 -17.13
C SER A 107 25.95 1.47 -18.19
N PRO A 108 26.43 1.84 -19.39
CA PRO A 108 25.54 2.27 -20.47
C PRO A 108 24.46 1.24 -20.82
N ALA A 109 24.80 -0.05 -20.76
CA ALA A 109 23.86 -1.15 -21.00
C ALA A 109 22.79 -1.25 -19.90
N GLU A 110 23.17 -1.15 -18.62
CA GLU A 110 22.22 -1.15 -17.51
C GLU A 110 21.31 0.09 -17.54
N ARG A 111 21.85 1.25 -17.94
CA ARG A 111 21.06 2.47 -18.11
C ARG A 111 20.04 2.32 -19.23
N GLN A 112 20.41 1.72 -20.36
CA GLN A 112 19.47 1.42 -21.44
C GLN A 112 18.40 0.43 -20.97
N GLY A 113 18.78 -0.62 -20.26
CA GLY A 113 17.84 -1.58 -19.66
C GLY A 113 16.86 -0.91 -18.70
N LEU A 114 17.34 0.00 -17.85
CA LEU A 114 16.48 0.77 -16.93
C LEU A 114 15.48 1.65 -17.69
N VAL A 115 15.91 2.32 -18.76
CA VAL A 115 15.02 3.15 -19.60
C VAL A 115 13.95 2.29 -20.26
N TRP A 116 14.32 1.16 -20.86
CA TRP A 116 13.36 0.25 -21.49
C TRP A 116 12.38 -0.35 -20.47
N GLY A 117 12.88 -0.76 -19.30
CA GLY A 117 12.03 -1.25 -18.22
C GLY A 117 11.05 -0.21 -17.71
N ALA A 118 11.50 1.04 -17.51
CA ALA A 118 10.65 2.16 -17.12
C ALA A 118 9.59 2.47 -18.19
N LEU A 119 9.98 2.47 -19.46
CA LEU A 119 9.09 2.74 -20.59
C LEU A 119 8.03 1.65 -20.73
N LEU A 120 8.41 0.37 -20.59
CA LEU A 120 7.47 -0.75 -20.55
C LEU A 120 6.49 -0.63 -19.38
N LEU A 121 6.96 -0.28 -18.19
CA LEU A 121 6.11 -0.08 -17.01
C LEU A 121 5.08 1.04 -17.24
N VAL A 122 5.50 2.17 -17.82
CA VAL A 122 4.60 3.28 -18.18
C VAL A 122 3.55 2.83 -19.19
N ILE A 123 3.94 2.08 -20.22
CA ILE A 123 2.99 1.55 -21.21
C ILE A 123 1.96 0.62 -20.55
N ILE A 124 2.39 -0.28 -19.67
CA ILE A 124 1.49 -1.19 -18.95
C ILE A 124 0.52 -0.40 -18.07
N LEU A 125 1.02 0.57 -17.30
CA LEU A 125 0.19 1.42 -16.44
C LEU A 125 -0.84 2.22 -17.25
N LEU A 126 -0.42 2.82 -18.37
CA LEU A 126 -1.33 3.53 -19.28
C LEU A 126 -2.38 2.58 -19.87
N GLY A 127 -1.97 1.37 -20.28
CA GLY A 127 -2.89 0.34 -20.77
C GLY A 127 -3.96 -0.04 -19.73
N ILE A 128 -3.55 -0.27 -18.48
CA ILE A 128 -4.48 -0.55 -17.38
C ILE A 128 -5.40 0.64 -17.11
N MET A 129 -4.86 1.87 -17.10
CA MET A 129 -5.65 3.08 -16.90
C MET A 129 -6.71 3.25 -18.00
N LEU A 130 -6.35 3.03 -19.26
CA LEU A 130 -7.28 3.11 -20.39
C LEU A 130 -8.37 2.04 -20.31
N LEU A 131 -8.01 0.80 -19.95
CA LEU A 131 -8.97 -0.30 -19.79
C LEU A 131 -9.95 -0.06 -18.63
N THR A 132 -9.50 0.58 -17.55
CA THR A 132 -10.33 0.86 -16.38
C THR A 132 -11.21 2.10 -16.55
N HIS A 133 -10.79 3.11 -17.32
CA HIS A 133 -11.61 4.28 -17.64
C HIS A 133 -12.59 4.05 -18.81
N GLY A 134 -12.34 3.04 -19.64
CA GLY A 134 -13.21 2.65 -20.76
C GLY A 134 -14.33 1.68 -20.39
N ALA A 135 -14.43 1.24 -19.12
CA ALA A 135 -15.47 0.32 -18.70
C ALA A 135 -16.84 1.05 -18.65
N PRO A 136 -17.84 0.64 -19.45
CA PRO A 136 -19.17 1.23 -19.39
C PRO A 136 -19.76 1.00 -18.00
N SER A 137 -20.28 2.07 -17.41
CA SER A 137 -21.04 2.01 -16.15
C SER A 137 -22.13 0.94 -16.26
N PRO A 138 -22.29 0.04 -15.27
CA PRO A 138 -23.31 -0.99 -15.33
C PRO A 138 -24.67 -0.31 -15.47
N GLU A 139 -25.39 -0.62 -16.56
CA GLU A 139 -26.75 -0.13 -16.76
C GLU A 139 -27.58 -0.50 -15.53
N PRO A 140 -28.40 0.43 -14.99
CA PRO A 140 -29.28 0.11 -13.89
C PRO A 140 -30.20 -1.02 -14.34
N SER A 141 -30.05 -2.19 -13.72
CA SER A 141 -30.88 -3.35 -14.00
C SER A 141 -32.35 -2.96 -13.85
N ALA A 142 -33.14 -3.23 -14.90
CA ALA A 142 -34.56 -2.89 -15.03
C ALA A 142 -35.45 -3.37 -13.85
N ASN A 143 -34.93 -4.25 -12.98
CA ASN A 143 -35.62 -4.76 -11.78
C ASN A 143 -35.79 -3.72 -10.65
N ALA A 144 -35.21 -2.52 -10.74
CA ALA A 144 -35.39 -1.48 -9.73
C ALA A 144 -36.73 -0.71 -9.86
N LEU A 145 -37.47 -0.90 -10.94
CA LEU A 145 -38.74 -0.19 -11.20
C LEU A 145 -40.01 -1.04 -11.02
N GLU A 146 -39.89 -2.34 -10.72
CA GLU A 146 -41.05 -3.23 -10.46
C GLU A 146 -41.49 -3.26 -8.99
N GLY A 147 -40.80 -2.55 -8.08
CA GLY A 147 -41.08 -2.59 -6.64
C GLY A 147 -42.04 -1.53 -6.09
N VAL A 148 -42.55 -0.60 -6.90
CA VAL A 148 -43.46 0.46 -6.44
C VAL A 148 -44.86 0.20 -7.00
N ALA A 149 -45.59 -0.69 -6.35
CA ALA A 149 -47.04 -0.77 -6.51
C ALA A 149 -47.70 0.46 -5.85
N PRO A 150 -48.67 1.13 -6.49
CA PRO A 150 -49.44 2.19 -5.86
C PRO A 150 -50.49 1.60 -4.91
N GLU A 151 -50.50 2.07 -3.66
CA GLU A 151 -51.71 2.12 -2.82
C GLU A 151 -52.45 3.44 -3.08
#